data_AF-A0A849PDQ1-F1
#
_entry.id   AF-A0A849PDQ1-F1
#
_cell.length_a   1.000
_cell.length_b   1.000
_cell.length_c   1.000
_cell.angle_alpha   90.00
_cell.angle_beta   90.00
_cell.angle_gamma   90.00
#
_symmetry.space_group_name_H-M   'P 1'
#
loop_
_entity.id
_entity.type
_entity.pdbx_description
1 polymer ?
#
loop_
_entity_poly.entity_id
_entity_poly.type
_entity_poly.pdbx_seq_one_letter_code
_entity_poly.pdbx_strand_id
1 'polypeptide(L)'
;HRLRISDTTREEIADMLEYGWFVDRHLKEGDIVLFNRQPSLHKMSIMAHEVRVMPGKTFRLNPAVCPPYNADFDGDEMNLHVQQNEEARAEAAILMRVQENILSPRFGGPIIGGIHDHITGMFLLTREKAIDKNSALEILRKSGVRDLPQPDHIEDDTPYWTGKQIFSQILPEGLNLEYNAEICEECDECKKENCPNDAYVVISNGELLCGTIDEKSIGAFKGKIVNKMVREFGTAAGAAFIDNMTNLAIRGIMYHGFSFGIDDEDIPKEAVKQIQEINKDAMYGKESIASLIDKYEHKELESLPGRSSEETLELRIMQILGRVRDEAGDKAGLHLGIDNSAVAMAVSGARGSMLNLAQMAACVGQQSVRGARIQRGYSGRTLPHFKKGDRGAEAHGFVQASYKSGLSPVEYFFHAIGGREGLVDTAVRTSQSGYLQRRMVNALQDLEAQHDGTVRDTRGMIVQAKYGEDGVDPSRGFDRYHIQRIVKDVMEAPE
;
A
#
# COMPACT_ATOMS: atom_id res chain seq x y z
N HIS A 1 28.88 -23.32 -38.51
CA HIS A 1 28.82 -21.99 -39.16
C HIS A 1 27.44 -21.39 -38.93
N ARG A 2 27.33 -20.11 -38.53
CA ARG A 2 26.02 -19.44 -38.34
C ARG A 2 25.56 -18.89 -39.69
N LEU A 3 24.43 -19.38 -40.19
CA LEU A 3 23.83 -18.91 -41.44
C LEU A 3 22.86 -17.76 -41.11
N ARG A 4 22.96 -16.64 -41.83
CA ARG A 4 22.05 -15.51 -41.66
C ARG A 4 20.84 -15.71 -42.57
N ILE A 5 19.64 -15.68 -42.00
CA ILE A 5 18.38 -15.75 -42.73
C ILE A 5 18.11 -14.37 -43.34
N SER A 6 17.90 -14.31 -44.65
CA SER A 6 17.43 -13.14 -45.39
C SER A 6 16.22 -13.52 -46.23
N ASP A 7 15.42 -12.56 -46.67
CA ASP A 7 14.20 -12.83 -47.44
C ASP A 7 14.45 -13.65 -48.71
N THR A 8 15.63 -13.52 -49.32
CA THR A 8 16.03 -14.26 -50.52
C THR A 8 16.59 -15.65 -50.24
N THR A 9 17.13 -15.90 -49.05
CA THR A 9 17.79 -17.17 -48.69
C THR A 9 16.95 -18.05 -47.78
N ARG A 10 15.79 -17.57 -47.31
CA ARG A 10 14.96 -18.24 -46.31
C ARG A 10 14.45 -19.61 -46.76
N GLU A 11 14.01 -19.74 -48.01
CA GLU A 11 13.45 -20.99 -48.53
C GLU A 11 14.53 -22.06 -48.66
N GLU A 12 15.67 -21.73 -49.29
CA GLU A 12 16.80 -22.64 -49.42
C GLU A 12 17.35 -23.09 -48.06
N ILE A 13 17.52 -22.17 -47.10
CA ILE A 13 18.01 -22.50 -45.75
C ILE A 13 16.99 -23.37 -45.01
N ALA A 14 15.69 -23.15 -45.20
CA ALA A 14 14.64 -23.96 -44.57
C ALA A 14 14.67 -25.41 -45.07
N ASP A 15 14.91 -25.62 -46.36
CA ASP A 15 15.04 -26.96 -46.95
C ASP A 15 16.32 -27.70 -46.49
N MET A 16 17.35 -26.97 -46.07
CA MET A 16 18.59 -27.53 -45.52
C MET A 16 18.52 -27.89 -44.03
N LEU A 17 17.41 -27.58 -43.34
CA LEU A 17 17.31 -27.84 -41.91
C LEU A 17 17.25 -29.35 -41.62
N GLU A 18 18.25 -29.82 -40.88
CA GLU A 18 18.31 -31.23 -40.42
C GLU A 18 18.22 -31.32 -38.90
N TYR A 19 18.00 -32.53 -38.38
CA TYR A 19 18.04 -32.79 -36.95
C TYR A 19 19.41 -32.42 -36.36
N GLY A 20 19.40 -31.74 -35.21
CA GLY A 20 20.60 -31.25 -34.54
C GLY A 20 21.00 -29.81 -34.90
N TRP A 21 20.28 -29.16 -35.81
CA TRP A 21 20.45 -27.74 -36.09
C TRP A 21 19.79 -26.86 -35.01
N PHE A 22 20.36 -25.66 -34.80
CA PHE A 22 19.83 -24.65 -33.88
C PHE A 22 19.24 -23.47 -34.68
N VAL A 23 18.10 -22.96 -34.22
CA VAL A 23 17.41 -21.83 -34.85
C VAL A 23 17.22 -20.71 -33.84
N ASP A 24 17.87 -19.58 -34.08
CA ASP A 24 17.68 -18.35 -33.33
C ASP A 24 16.37 -17.67 -33.79
N ARG A 25 15.25 -18.06 -33.17
CA ARG A 25 13.93 -17.49 -33.48
C ARG A 25 13.69 -16.19 -32.72
N HIS A 26 12.75 -15.41 -33.24
CA HIS A 26 12.18 -14.28 -32.49
C HIS A 26 11.42 -14.76 -31.24
N LEU A 27 11.27 -13.86 -30.28
CA LEU A 27 10.41 -14.06 -29.10
C LEU A 27 8.97 -14.33 -29.54
N LYS A 28 8.33 -15.28 -28.87
CA LYS A 28 6.95 -15.69 -29.07
C LYS A 28 6.19 -15.64 -27.75
N GLU A 29 4.87 -15.71 -27.83
CA GLU A 29 4.03 -15.78 -26.63
C GLU A 29 4.39 -16.99 -25.77
N GLY A 30 4.45 -16.79 -24.45
CA GLY A 30 4.82 -17.80 -23.48
C GLY A 30 6.33 -17.99 -23.27
N ASP A 31 7.19 -17.26 -23.99
CA ASP A 31 8.62 -17.29 -23.72
C ASP A 31 8.94 -16.71 -22.33
N ILE A 32 9.77 -17.42 -21.57
CA ILE A 32 10.21 -16.99 -20.25
C ILE A 32 11.35 -16.00 -20.40
N VAL A 33 11.21 -14.85 -19.73
CA VAL A 33 12.15 -13.74 -19.75
C VAL A 33 12.31 -13.18 -18.33
N LEU A 34 13.49 -12.68 -18.00
CA LEU A 34 13.71 -11.99 -16.73
C LEU A 34 13.47 -10.50 -16.92
N PHE A 35 12.60 -9.94 -16.08
CA PHE A 35 12.27 -8.52 -16.07
C PHE A 35 12.83 -7.88 -14.80
N ASN A 36 13.47 -6.73 -14.93
CA ASN A 36 14.21 -6.09 -13.85
C ASN A 36 13.99 -4.57 -13.82
N ARG A 37 13.88 -4.02 -12.61
CA ARG A 37 13.97 -2.58 -12.37
C ARG A 37 15.12 -2.25 -11.42
N GLN A 38 15.84 -1.19 -11.75
CA GLN A 38 16.90 -0.65 -10.91
C GLN A 38 16.37 0.49 -10.04
N PRO A 39 16.90 0.69 -8.82
CA PRO A 39 17.88 -0.15 -8.14
C PRO A 39 17.27 -1.47 -7.63
N SER A 40 18.03 -2.57 -7.73
CA SER A 40 17.55 -3.88 -7.27
C SER A 40 17.82 -4.06 -5.78
N LEU A 41 16.81 -3.76 -4.96
CA LEU A 41 16.92 -3.74 -3.49
C LEU A 41 16.76 -5.12 -2.86
N HIS A 42 16.04 -6.02 -3.51
CA HIS A 42 15.76 -7.38 -3.03
C HIS A 42 15.56 -8.31 -4.23
N LYS A 43 15.54 -9.64 -3.98
CA LYS A 43 15.40 -10.65 -5.06
C LYS A 43 14.19 -10.39 -5.98
N MET A 44 13.11 -9.84 -5.43
CA MET A 44 11.87 -9.51 -6.15
C MET A 44 12.01 -8.43 -7.21
N SER A 45 13.11 -7.67 -7.21
CA SER A 45 13.39 -6.65 -8.23
C SER A 45 13.82 -7.27 -9.57
N ILE A 46 13.98 -8.59 -9.62
CA ILE A 46 14.14 -9.37 -10.85
C ILE A 46 13.27 -10.63 -10.77
N MET A 47 12.30 -10.77 -11.66
CA MET A 47 11.46 -11.97 -11.73
C MET A 47 11.27 -12.43 -13.17
N ALA A 48 10.91 -13.71 -13.32
CA ALA A 48 10.58 -14.30 -14.59
C ALA A 48 9.12 -14.02 -14.96
N HIS A 49 8.92 -13.46 -16.16
CA HIS A 49 7.63 -13.20 -16.78
C HIS A 49 7.48 -14.04 -18.05
N GLU A 50 6.23 -14.17 -18.50
CA GLU A 50 5.90 -14.75 -19.80
C GLU A 50 5.69 -13.63 -20.83
N VAL A 51 6.34 -13.76 -21.99
CA VAL A 51 6.22 -12.80 -23.08
C VAL A 51 4.80 -12.84 -23.64
N ARG A 52 4.21 -11.66 -23.82
CA ARG A 52 3.02 -11.45 -24.65
C ARG A 52 3.32 -10.39 -25.69
N VAL A 53 3.36 -10.79 -26.96
CA VAL A 53 3.74 -9.88 -28.05
C VAL A 53 2.57 -8.98 -28.39
N MET A 54 2.75 -7.68 -28.23
CA MET A 54 1.74 -6.66 -28.48
C MET A 54 2.35 -5.51 -29.28
N PRO A 55 1.57 -4.80 -30.11
CA PRO A 55 2.07 -3.61 -30.79
C PRO A 55 2.46 -2.52 -29.77
N GLY A 56 3.44 -1.69 -30.11
CA GLY A 56 3.93 -0.61 -29.26
C GLY A 56 5.45 -0.65 -29.07
N LYS A 57 5.98 0.30 -28.30
CA LYS A 57 7.43 0.45 -28.02
C LYS A 57 7.77 0.39 -26.52
N THR A 58 6.82 -0.04 -25.70
CA THR A 58 6.94 -0.07 -24.23
C THR A 58 6.70 -1.48 -23.71
N PHE A 59 7.33 -1.79 -22.57
CA PHE A 59 6.96 -2.96 -21.78
C PHE A 59 5.69 -2.65 -21.00
N ARG A 60 4.77 -3.62 -20.94
CA ARG A 60 3.53 -3.52 -20.17
C ARG A 60 3.67 -4.38 -18.92
N LEU A 61 3.42 -3.78 -17.77
CA LEU A 61 3.45 -4.44 -16.47
C LEU A 61 2.05 -4.44 -15.87
N ASN A 62 1.63 -5.55 -15.27
CA ASN A 62 0.38 -5.60 -14.52
C ASN A 62 0.51 -4.71 -13.26
N PRO A 63 -0.41 -3.76 -13.00
CA PRO A 63 -0.32 -2.87 -11.85
C PRO A 63 -0.20 -3.57 -10.49
N ALA A 64 -0.79 -4.75 -10.32
CA ALA A 64 -0.67 -5.53 -9.09
C ALA A 64 0.76 -6.01 -8.80
N VAL A 65 1.61 -6.03 -9.83
CA VAL A 65 3.03 -6.45 -9.79
C VAL A 65 3.97 -5.23 -9.76
N CYS A 66 3.46 -4.00 -9.71
CA CYS A 66 4.31 -2.82 -9.50
C CYS A 66 5.03 -2.78 -8.14
N PRO A 67 4.39 -3.15 -7.00
CA PRO A 67 5.03 -3.08 -5.68
C PRO A 67 6.37 -3.82 -5.56
N PRO A 68 6.57 -5.07 -6.03
CA PRO A 68 7.87 -5.73 -5.97
C PRO A 68 8.95 -5.08 -6.85
N TYR A 69 8.61 -4.26 -7.83
CA TYR A 69 9.59 -3.47 -8.59
C TYR A 69 9.76 -2.05 -8.04
N ASN A 70 8.90 -1.64 -7.10
CA ASN A 70 8.72 -0.25 -6.68
C ASN A 70 8.56 0.68 -7.90
N ALA A 71 7.88 0.18 -8.95
CA ALA A 71 7.74 0.85 -10.23
C ALA A 71 6.50 1.74 -10.26
N ASP A 72 6.63 2.88 -10.88
CA ASP A 72 5.50 3.72 -11.28
C ASP A 72 5.50 3.93 -12.81
N PHE A 73 4.70 4.88 -13.29
CA PHE A 73 4.54 5.14 -14.73
C PHE A 73 4.79 6.62 -15.06
N ASP A 74 5.65 7.30 -14.31
CA ASP A 74 5.98 8.71 -14.53
C ASP A 74 7.12 8.94 -15.56
N GLY A 75 7.71 7.85 -16.08
CA GLY A 75 8.88 7.86 -16.95
C GLY A 75 9.88 6.73 -16.68
N ASP A 76 9.58 5.87 -15.71
CA ASP A 76 10.36 4.68 -15.36
C ASP A 76 10.75 3.79 -16.56
N GLU A 77 12.02 3.38 -16.58
CA GLU A 77 12.57 2.40 -17.53
C GLU A 77 12.89 1.07 -16.83
N MET A 78 12.72 -0.04 -17.55
CA MET A 78 12.95 -1.40 -17.03
C MET A 78 13.73 -2.25 -18.04
N ASN A 79 14.51 -3.20 -17.53
CA ASN A 79 15.37 -4.07 -18.31
C ASN A 79 14.71 -5.42 -18.59
N LEU A 80 14.91 -5.94 -19.79
CA LEU A 80 14.47 -7.28 -20.20
C LEU A 80 15.67 -8.14 -20.59
N HIS A 81 15.79 -9.31 -19.97
CA HIS A 81 16.86 -10.27 -20.24
C HIS A 81 16.28 -11.59 -20.75
N VAL A 82 16.78 -12.07 -21.88
CA VAL A 82 16.31 -13.29 -22.54
C VAL A 82 17.34 -14.42 -22.37
N GLN A 83 16.98 -15.44 -21.61
CA GLN A 83 17.84 -16.60 -21.35
C GLN A 83 17.96 -17.45 -22.61
N GLN A 84 19.18 -17.86 -22.97
CA GLN A 84 19.44 -18.66 -24.17
C GLN A 84 19.43 -20.16 -23.87
N ASN A 85 20.02 -20.57 -22.75
CA ASN A 85 20.14 -21.99 -22.38
C ASN A 85 18.81 -22.51 -21.80
N GLU A 86 18.45 -23.74 -22.15
CA GLU A 86 17.22 -24.38 -21.64
C GLU A 86 17.24 -24.55 -20.12
N GLU A 87 18.40 -24.86 -19.52
CA GLU A 87 18.55 -24.96 -18.06
C GLU A 87 18.21 -23.65 -17.36
N ALA A 88 18.73 -22.52 -17.87
CA ALA A 88 18.45 -21.20 -17.32
C ALA A 88 16.97 -20.78 -17.52
N ARG A 89 16.36 -21.18 -18.64
CA ARG A 89 14.92 -20.96 -18.90
C ARG A 89 14.07 -21.78 -17.92
N ALA A 90 14.43 -23.03 -17.67
CA ALA A 90 13.75 -23.91 -16.73
C ALA A 90 13.90 -23.41 -15.28
N GLU A 91 15.11 -23.02 -14.86
CA GLU A 91 15.37 -22.45 -13.54
C GLU A 91 14.54 -21.17 -13.31
N ALA A 92 14.56 -20.25 -14.26
CA ALA A 92 13.75 -19.03 -14.20
C ALA A 92 12.24 -19.34 -14.13
N ALA A 93 11.78 -20.31 -14.93
CA ALA A 93 10.38 -20.73 -14.93
C ALA A 93 9.94 -21.39 -13.61
N ILE A 94 10.81 -22.15 -12.96
CA ILE A 94 10.45 -22.90 -11.75
C ILE A 94 10.59 -22.04 -10.49
N LEU A 95 11.66 -21.23 -10.40
CA LEU A 95 12.02 -20.53 -9.16
C LEU A 95 11.68 -19.03 -9.19
N MET A 96 11.80 -18.40 -10.35
CA MET A 96 11.76 -16.93 -10.46
C MET A 96 10.43 -16.41 -10.99
N ARG A 97 9.48 -17.28 -11.35
CA ARG A 97 8.16 -16.85 -11.84
C ARG A 97 7.47 -15.91 -10.85
N VAL A 98 6.73 -14.95 -11.38
CA VAL A 98 5.98 -13.97 -10.58
C VAL A 98 5.06 -14.65 -9.58
N GLN A 99 4.30 -15.67 -9.99
CA GLN A 99 3.36 -16.36 -9.10
C GLN A 99 4.05 -17.09 -7.93
N GLU A 100 5.28 -17.57 -8.13
CA GLU A 100 6.03 -18.30 -7.09
C GLU A 100 6.63 -17.36 -6.04
N ASN A 101 6.53 -16.06 -6.28
CA ASN A 101 7.09 -15.03 -5.42
C ASN A 101 6.03 -13.99 -4.99
N ILE A 102 4.75 -14.36 -4.93
CA ILE A 102 3.69 -13.48 -4.39
C ILE A 102 3.99 -13.09 -2.93
N LEU A 103 4.55 -14.00 -2.13
CA LEU A 103 4.89 -13.77 -0.72
C LEU A 103 6.33 -13.24 -0.56
N SER A 104 6.49 -12.19 0.25
CA SER A 104 7.77 -11.56 0.53
C SER A 104 8.63 -12.40 1.47
N PRO A 105 9.93 -12.62 1.16
CA PRO A 105 10.86 -13.28 2.08
C PRO A 105 11.20 -12.44 3.31
N ARG A 106 10.85 -11.14 3.33
CA ARG A 106 11.13 -10.26 4.46
C ARG A 106 10.19 -10.48 5.65
N PHE A 107 8.91 -10.75 5.38
CA PHE A 107 7.87 -10.77 6.42
C PHE A 107 6.77 -11.82 6.19
N GLY A 108 6.85 -12.63 5.13
CA GLY A 108 5.90 -13.74 4.91
C GLY A 108 4.50 -13.36 4.45
N GLY A 109 4.26 -12.09 4.11
CA GLY A 109 2.99 -11.60 3.57
C GLY A 109 3.08 -11.28 2.07
N PRO A 110 1.94 -11.08 1.39
CA PRO A 110 1.88 -10.87 -0.05
C PRO A 110 2.46 -9.51 -0.41
N ILE A 111 3.50 -9.45 -1.25
CA ILE A 111 3.99 -8.19 -1.83
C ILE A 111 3.23 -7.81 -3.11
N ILE A 112 2.63 -8.79 -3.78
CA ILE A 112 1.80 -8.60 -4.97
C ILE A 112 0.33 -8.58 -4.53
N GLY A 113 -0.43 -7.59 -5.00
CA GLY A 113 -1.84 -7.42 -4.62
C GLY A 113 -2.48 -6.20 -5.28
N GLY A 114 -3.72 -5.92 -4.90
CA GLY A 114 -4.44 -4.72 -5.33
C GLY A 114 -3.71 -3.44 -4.91
N ILE A 115 -3.79 -2.41 -5.75
CA ILE A 115 -3.29 -1.06 -5.46
C ILE A 115 -4.35 -0.06 -5.92
N HIS A 116 -4.43 1.11 -5.27
CA HIS A 116 -5.24 2.26 -5.68
C HIS A 116 -6.65 1.85 -6.17
N ASP A 117 -6.94 2.00 -7.46
CA ASP A 117 -8.23 1.68 -8.11
C ASP A 117 -8.72 0.26 -7.83
N HIS A 118 -7.83 -0.73 -7.68
CA HIS A 118 -8.24 -2.08 -7.32
C HIS A 118 -8.90 -2.12 -5.93
N ILE A 119 -8.37 -1.33 -5.01
CA ILE A 119 -8.87 -1.24 -3.63
C ILE A 119 -10.17 -0.45 -3.62
N THR A 120 -10.19 0.76 -4.23
CA THR A 120 -11.41 1.58 -4.30
C THR A 120 -12.54 0.87 -5.03
N GLY A 121 -12.25 0.20 -6.15
CA GLY A 121 -13.25 -0.53 -6.93
C GLY A 121 -13.89 -1.68 -6.16
N MET A 122 -13.09 -2.44 -5.39
CA MET A 122 -13.63 -3.50 -4.51
C MET A 122 -14.39 -2.94 -3.32
N PHE A 123 -13.88 -1.86 -2.74
CA PHE A 123 -14.50 -1.18 -1.61
C PHE A 123 -15.91 -0.69 -1.96
N LEU A 124 -16.06 -0.01 -3.11
CA LEU A 124 -17.35 0.47 -3.60
C LEU A 124 -18.25 -0.70 -3.99
N LEU A 125 -17.72 -1.66 -4.77
CA LEU A 125 -18.50 -2.81 -5.24
C LEU A 125 -19.10 -3.58 -4.06
N THR A 126 -18.31 -3.95 -3.05
CA THR A 126 -18.78 -4.81 -1.95
C THR A 126 -19.73 -4.12 -0.96
N ARG A 127 -19.93 -2.80 -1.12
CA ARG A 127 -20.94 -2.02 -0.40
C ARG A 127 -22.22 -1.82 -1.21
N GLU A 128 -22.19 -2.10 -2.50
CA GLU A 128 -23.35 -2.01 -3.38
C GLU A 128 -24.37 -3.10 -3.04
N LYS A 129 -25.64 -2.69 -2.93
CA LYS A 129 -26.73 -3.57 -2.50
C LYS A 129 -27.67 -3.95 -3.64
N ALA A 130 -27.71 -3.16 -4.71
CA ALA A 130 -28.63 -3.39 -5.82
C ALA A 130 -27.89 -3.32 -7.17
N ILE A 131 -27.50 -4.49 -7.69
CA ILE A 131 -26.92 -4.64 -9.03
C ILE A 131 -27.87 -5.47 -9.86
N ASP A 132 -28.36 -4.91 -10.97
CA ASP A 132 -29.24 -5.63 -11.88
C ASP A 132 -28.50 -6.74 -12.63
N LYS A 133 -29.26 -7.67 -13.20
CA LYS A 133 -28.70 -8.84 -13.90
C LYS A 133 -27.69 -8.47 -14.99
N ASN A 134 -27.97 -7.46 -15.80
CA ASN A 134 -27.10 -7.12 -16.94
C ASN A 134 -25.79 -6.51 -16.44
N SER A 135 -25.86 -5.63 -15.43
CA SER A 135 -24.70 -5.05 -14.79
C SER A 135 -23.84 -6.11 -14.09
N ALA A 136 -24.46 -7.06 -13.38
CA ALA A 136 -23.73 -8.16 -12.73
C ALA A 136 -22.97 -9.02 -13.75
N LEU A 137 -23.61 -9.37 -14.88
CA LEU A 137 -22.96 -10.10 -15.97
C LEU A 137 -21.84 -9.31 -16.63
N GLU A 138 -22.00 -8.00 -16.83
CA GLU A 138 -20.95 -7.16 -17.39
C GLU A 138 -19.77 -7.05 -16.42
N ILE A 139 -20.01 -6.92 -15.10
CA ILE A 139 -18.95 -6.90 -14.09
C ILE A 139 -18.17 -8.23 -14.09
N LEU A 140 -18.85 -9.38 -14.21
CA LEU A 140 -18.24 -10.72 -14.21
C LEU A 140 -17.72 -11.19 -15.58
N ARG A 141 -17.86 -10.40 -16.64
CA ARG A 141 -17.55 -10.82 -18.02
C ARG A 141 -16.14 -11.40 -18.22
N LYS A 142 -15.16 -11.00 -17.41
CA LYS A 142 -13.77 -11.47 -17.49
C LYS A 142 -13.38 -12.51 -16.43
N SER A 143 -14.20 -12.77 -15.42
CA SER A 143 -13.85 -13.69 -14.32
C SER A 143 -14.08 -15.17 -14.64
N GLY A 144 -14.59 -15.49 -15.84
CA GLY A 144 -14.86 -16.86 -16.28
C GLY A 144 -16.11 -17.50 -15.66
N VAL A 145 -16.81 -16.77 -14.78
CA VAL A 145 -18.06 -17.18 -14.14
C VAL A 145 -19.19 -17.22 -15.17
N ARG A 146 -19.95 -18.32 -15.19
CA ARG A 146 -20.99 -18.57 -16.21
C ARG A 146 -22.41 -18.37 -15.69
N ASP A 147 -22.64 -18.75 -14.44
CA ASP A 147 -23.96 -18.71 -13.81
C ASP A 147 -23.91 -17.76 -12.62
N LEU A 148 -24.91 -16.89 -12.52
CA LEU A 148 -25.09 -16.04 -11.35
C LEU A 148 -25.75 -16.84 -10.22
N PRO A 149 -25.42 -16.53 -8.95
CA PRO A 149 -26.13 -17.09 -7.81
C PRO A 149 -27.60 -16.64 -7.82
N GLN A 150 -28.41 -17.19 -6.91
CA GLN A 150 -29.76 -16.68 -6.70
C GLN A 150 -29.71 -15.19 -6.30
N PRO A 151 -30.64 -14.35 -6.81
CA PRO A 151 -30.69 -12.95 -6.46
C PRO A 151 -30.95 -12.78 -4.96
N ASP A 152 -30.42 -11.71 -4.40
CA ASP A 152 -30.60 -11.37 -2.99
C ASP A 152 -32.05 -10.96 -2.70
N HIS A 153 -32.59 -10.08 -3.53
CA HIS A 153 -33.99 -9.65 -3.46
C HIS A 153 -34.55 -9.36 -4.85
N ILE A 154 -35.88 -9.27 -4.93
CA ILE A 154 -36.61 -8.89 -6.13
C ILE A 154 -37.41 -7.64 -5.80
N GLU A 155 -37.19 -6.57 -6.56
CA GLU A 155 -37.92 -5.31 -6.45
C GLU A 155 -38.54 -5.01 -7.82
N ASP A 156 -39.85 -4.75 -7.86
CA ASP A 156 -40.63 -4.48 -9.08
C ASP A 156 -40.39 -5.51 -10.21
N ASP A 157 -40.54 -6.80 -9.90
CA ASP A 157 -40.30 -7.95 -10.80
C ASP A 157 -38.86 -8.03 -11.37
N THR A 158 -37.93 -7.23 -10.84
CA THR A 158 -36.53 -7.20 -11.27
C THR A 158 -35.65 -7.83 -10.19
N PRO A 159 -34.86 -8.88 -10.52
CA PRO A 159 -33.94 -9.49 -9.56
C PRO A 159 -32.68 -8.63 -9.39
N TYR A 160 -32.23 -8.47 -8.14
CA TYR A 160 -31.02 -7.74 -7.78
C TYR A 160 -30.02 -8.61 -7.03
N TRP A 161 -28.75 -8.34 -7.27
CA TRP A 161 -27.62 -8.98 -6.61
C TRP A 161 -26.85 -7.95 -5.79
N THR A 162 -26.25 -8.40 -4.69
CA THR A 162 -25.33 -7.56 -3.92
C THR A 162 -23.92 -7.67 -4.48
N GLY A 163 -23.10 -6.63 -4.31
CA GLY A 163 -21.69 -6.72 -4.73
C GLY A 163 -20.89 -7.75 -3.93
N LYS A 164 -21.34 -8.11 -2.72
CA LYS A 164 -20.77 -9.24 -1.95
C LYS A 164 -21.00 -10.57 -2.64
N GLN A 165 -22.20 -10.81 -3.19
CA GLN A 165 -22.49 -12.01 -3.99
C GLN A 165 -21.63 -12.06 -5.25
N ILE A 166 -21.44 -10.92 -5.91
CA ILE A 166 -20.58 -10.81 -7.11
C ILE A 166 -19.12 -11.13 -6.76
N PHE A 167 -18.58 -10.55 -5.69
CA PHE A 167 -17.21 -10.82 -5.23
C PHE A 167 -17.02 -12.29 -4.83
N SER A 168 -18.03 -12.91 -4.23
CA SER A 168 -17.98 -14.33 -3.83
C SER A 168 -17.76 -15.27 -5.02
N GLN A 169 -18.17 -14.88 -6.24
CA GLN A 169 -18.00 -15.72 -7.44
C GLN A 169 -16.55 -15.95 -7.87
N ILE A 170 -15.59 -15.15 -7.36
CA ILE A 170 -14.16 -15.31 -7.67
C ILE A 170 -13.38 -16.01 -6.55
N LEU A 171 -14.06 -16.40 -5.47
CA LEU A 171 -13.46 -17.11 -4.34
C LEU A 171 -13.63 -18.63 -4.52
N PRO A 172 -12.65 -19.45 -4.13
CA PRO A 172 -12.80 -20.90 -4.16
C PRO A 172 -13.68 -21.38 -2.99
N GLU A 173 -14.35 -22.50 -3.22
CA GLU A 173 -15.02 -23.27 -2.16
C GLU A 173 -14.00 -23.65 -1.05
N GLY A 174 -14.44 -23.67 0.20
CA GLY A 174 -13.62 -23.96 1.37
C GLY A 174 -12.81 -22.78 1.92
N LEU A 175 -12.86 -21.60 1.30
CA LEU A 175 -12.19 -20.41 1.83
C LEU A 175 -12.95 -19.84 3.03
N ASN A 176 -12.37 -19.96 4.23
CA ASN A 176 -12.91 -19.40 5.49
C ASN A 176 -11.99 -18.32 6.08
N LEU A 177 -12.47 -17.10 6.29
CA LEU A 177 -11.63 -16.02 6.81
C LEU A 177 -12.44 -14.99 7.59
N GLU A 178 -11.93 -14.58 8.75
CA GLU A 178 -12.49 -13.51 9.56
C GLU A 178 -11.44 -12.48 9.97
N TYR A 179 -11.75 -11.20 9.78
CA TYR A 179 -10.86 -10.10 10.15
C TYR A 179 -11.53 -8.73 10.11
N ASN A 180 -10.92 -7.76 10.78
CA ASN A 180 -11.28 -6.36 10.65
C ASN A 180 -10.63 -5.75 9.39
N ALA A 181 -11.44 -5.07 8.59
CA ALA A 181 -11.07 -4.28 7.42
C ALA A 181 -10.23 -3.03 7.82
N GLU A 182 -9.68 -2.31 6.84
CA GLU A 182 -8.99 -1.02 7.03
C GLU A 182 -9.97 0.07 7.53
N ILE A 183 -11.22 0.08 7.06
CA ILE A 183 -12.26 1.02 7.52
C ILE A 183 -12.65 0.87 9.01
N CYS A 184 -12.18 -0.17 9.70
CA CYS A 184 -12.47 -0.37 11.12
C CYS A 184 -11.84 0.72 11.99
N GLU A 185 -12.67 1.47 12.72
CA GLU A 185 -12.26 2.56 13.61
C GLU A 185 -11.68 2.09 14.97
N GLU A 186 -11.51 0.78 15.17
CA GLU A 186 -10.99 0.19 16.42
C GLU A 186 -11.74 0.66 17.69
N CYS A 187 -13.07 0.63 17.64
CA CYS A 187 -13.92 1.04 18.76
C CYS A 187 -13.72 0.17 20.02
N ASP A 188 -13.98 0.77 21.20
CA ASP A 188 -13.83 0.11 22.51
C ASP A 188 -14.60 -1.22 22.60
N GLU A 189 -15.79 -1.28 21.99
CA GLU A 189 -16.61 -2.49 21.89
C GLU A 189 -16.86 -2.87 20.43
N CYS A 190 -16.31 -4.01 20.00
CA CYS A 190 -16.49 -4.52 18.64
C CYS A 190 -17.83 -5.25 18.48
N LYS A 191 -18.71 -4.71 17.63
CA LYS A 191 -20.02 -5.30 17.28
C LYS A 191 -19.94 -6.39 16.20
N LYS A 192 -18.74 -6.74 15.72
CA LYS A 192 -18.47 -7.74 14.68
C LYS A 192 -19.40 -7.55 13.46
N GLU A 193 -20.17 -8.56 13.10
CA GLU A 193 -21.09 -8.57 11.94
C GLU A 193 -22.12 -7.43 11.97
N ASN A 194 -22.50 -6.96 13.15
CA ASN A 194 -23.44 -5.84 13.32
C ASN A 194 -22.73 -4.46 13.32
N CYS A 195 -21.53 -4.38 12.75
CA CYS A 195 -20.79 -3.12 12.64
C CYS A 195 -21.54 -2.15 11.71
N PRO A 196 -21.87 -0.92 12.16
CA PRO A 196 -22.53 0.07 11.30
C PRO A 196 -21.73 0.44 10.04
N ASN A 197 -20.40 0.36 10.12
CA ASN A 197 -19.50 0.67 9.01
C ASN A 197 -19.27 -0.52 8.07
N ASP A 198 -19.83 -1.70 8.39
CA ASP A 198 -19.61 -2.96 7.64
C ASP A 198 -18.10 -3.29 7.53
N ALA A 199 -17.40 -3.21 8.67
CA ALA A 199 -15.94 -3.33 8.77
C ALA A 199 -15.43 -4.71 9.22
N TYR A 200 -16.32 -5.61 9.66
CA TYR A 200 -15.95 -6.98 10.05
C TYR A 200 -16.18 -7.92 8.87
N VAL A 201 -15.09 -8.41 8.28
CA VAL A 201 -15.15 -9.29 7.11
C VAL A 201 -15.28 -10.72 7.54
N VAL A 202 -16.32 -11.40 7.05
CA VAL A 202 -16.55 -12.84 7.23
C VAL A 202 -16.75 -13.49 5.88
N ILE A 203 -15.82 -14.37 5.52
CA ILE A 203 -15.92 -15.25 4.35
C ILE A 203 -16.09 -16.67 4.88
N SER A 204 -17.14 -17.36 4.45
CA SER A 204 -17.41 -18.75 4.79
C SER A 204 -17.64 -19.56 3.53
N ASN A 205 -16.89 -20.64 3.35
CA ASN A 205 -16.95 -21.54 2.20
C ASN A 205 -16.92 -20.82 0.82
N GLY A 206 -16.15 -19.73 0.71
CA GLY A 206 -16.09 -18.93 -0.53
C GLY A 206 -17.19 -17.87 -0.68
N GLU A 207 -18.08 -17.70 0.30
CA GLU A 207 -19.11 -16.67 0.29
C GLU A 207 -18.78 -15.53 1.26
N LEU A 208 -18.79 -14.30 0.77
CA LEU A 208 -18.63 -13.08 1.58
C LEU A 208 -19.98 -12.72 2.23
N LEU A 209 -20.12 -13.05 3.52
CA LEU A 209 -21.36 -12.85 4.28
C LEU A 209 -21.51 -11.40 4.74
N CYS A 210 -20.45 -10.82 5.31
CA CYS A 210 -20.43 -9.43 5.76
C CYS A 210 -19.02 -8.82 5.65
N GLY A 211 -18.96 -7.51 5.75
CA GLY A 211 -17.74 -6.72 5.64
C GLY A 211 -17.47 -6.17 4.25
N THR A 212 -16.66 -5.12 4.22
CA THR A 212 -16.19 -4.46 3.01
C THR A 212 -14.78 -4.94 2.64
N ILE A 213 -14.50 -5.08 1.34
CA ILE A 213 -13.19 -5.49 0.83
C ILE A 213 -12.33 -4.26 0.54
N ASP A 214 -11.19 -4.14 1.22
CA ASP A 214 -10.30 -2.98 1.15
C ASP A 214 -8.80 -3.36 1.14
N GLU A 215 -7.89 -2.42 1.47
CA GLU A 215 -6.44 -2.66 1.46
C GLU A 215 -6.04 -3.86 2.34
N LYS A 216 -6.67 -4.06 3.51
CA LYS A 216 -6.36 -5.23 4.36
C LYS A 216 -6.84 -6.54 3.75
N SER A 217 -7.82 -6.50 2.85
CA SER A 217 -8.37 -7.68 2.21
C SER A 217 -7.49 -8.14 1.04
N ILE A 218 -7.20 -7.23 0.11
CA ILE A 218 -6.62 -7.54 -1.20
C ILE A 218 -5.35 -6.75 -1.53
N GLY A 219 -4.99 -5.77 -0.72
CA GLY A 219 -3.89 -4.85 -0.97
C GLY A 219 -2.53 -5.52 -0.98
N ALA A 220 -1.58 -4.94 -1.71
CA ALA A 220 -0.17 -5.30 -1.55
C ALA A 220 0.26 -5.09 -0.07
N PHE A 221 1.17 -5.94 0.41
CA PHE A 221 1.65 -6.03 1.80
C PHE A 221 0.62 -6.53 2.83
N LYS A 222 -0.63 -6.03 2.80
CA LYS A 222 -1.65 -6.27 3.83
C LYS A 222 -2.69 -7.35 3.46
N GLY A 223 -2.79 -7.74 2.20
CA GLY A 223 -3.90 -8.54 1.66
C GLY A 223 -4.08 -9.91 2.31
N LYS A 224 -5.02 -10.03 3.26
CA LYS A 224 -5.28 -11.27 4.00
C LYS A 224 -5.89 -12.37 3.12
N ILE A 225 -6.74 -12.02 2.16
CA ILE A 225 -7.33 -12.97 1.22
C ILE A 225 -6.24 -13.53 0.31
N VAL A 226 -5.41 -12.67 -0.29
CA VAL A 226 -4.29 -13.07 -1.15
C VAL A 226 -3.34 -14.00 -0.39
N ASN A 227 -3.01 -13.66 0.86
CA ASN A 227 -2.15 -14.49 1.70
C ASN A 227 -2.74 -15.89 1.95
N LYS A 228 -4.04 -15.97 2.29
CA LYS A 228 -4.71 -17.26 2.52
C LYS A 228 -4.83 -18.08 1.23
N MET A 229 -5.16 -17.45 0.11
CA MET A 229 -5.22 -18.08 -1.20
C MET A 229 -3.89 -18.76 -1.57
N VAL A 230 -2.77 -18.04 -1.45
CA VAL A 230 -1.45 -18.61 -1.79
C VAL A 230 -1.04 -19.74 -0.85
N ARG A 231 -1.36 -19.63 0.45
CA ARG A 231 -0.93 -20.60 1.48
C ARG A 231 -1.74 -21.88 1.50
N GLU A 232 -3.05 -21.80 1.28
CA GLU A 232 -3.96 -22.95 1.40
C GLU A 232 -4.27 -23.58 0.03
N PHE A 233 -4.38 -22.76 -1.02
CA PHE A 233 -4.76 -23.22 -2.36
C PHE A 233 -3.59 -23.20 -3.36
N GLY A 234 -2.43 -22.69 -2.95
CA GLY A 234 -1.20 -22.67 -3.75
C GLY A 234 -1.00 -21.40 -4.59
N THR A 235 0.22 -21.25 -5.12
CA THR A 235 0.65 -20.06 -5.88
C THR A 235 -0.14 -19.85 -7.18
N ALA A 236 -0.48 -20.94 -7.88
CA ALA A 236 -1.29 -20.89 -9.10
C ALA A 236 -2.71 -20.35 -8.82
N ALA A 237 -3.37 -20.81 -7.77
CA ALA A 237 -4.70 -20.31 -7.37
C ALA A 237 -4.62 -18.85 -6.91
N GLY A 238 -3.57 -18.48 -6.17
CA GLY A 238 -3.30 -17.10 -5.79
C GLY A 238 -3.12 -16.17 -6.99
N ALA A 239 -2.38 -16.59 -8.02
CA ALA A 239 -2.20 -15.83 -9.25
C ALA A 239 -3.53 -15.65 -10.01
N ALA A 240 -4.30 -16.74 -10.18
CA ALA A 240 -5.62 -16.68 -10.81
C ALA A 240 -6.57 -15.74 -10.05
N PHE A 241 -6.54 -15.78 -8.71
CA PHE A 241 -7.31 -14.87 -7.87
C PHE A 241 -6.91 -13.41 -8.09
N ILE A 242 -5.61 -13.09 -8.13
CA ILE A 242 -5.14 -11.71 -8.38
C ILE A 242 -5.62 -11.23 -9.76
N ASP A 243 -5.51 -12.05 -10.81
CA ASP A 243 -6.00 -11.68 -12.14
C ASP A 243 -7.51 -11.45 -12.16
N ASN A 244 -8.30 -12.33 -11.52
CA ASN A 244 -9.75 -12.17 -11.44
C ASN A 244 -10.15 -10.95 -10.62
N MET A 245 -9.54 -10.76 -9.45
CA MET A 245 -9.80 -9.66 -8.53
C MET A 245 -9.47 -8.30 -9.16
N THR A 246 -8.33 -8.16 -9.83
CA THR A 246 -7.96 -6.91 -10.52
C THR A 246 -8.92 -6.58 -11.65
N ASN A 247 -9.30 -7.56 -12.48
CA ASN A 247 -10.30 -7.35 -13.53
C ASN A 247 -11.68 -6.97 -12.96
N LEU A 248 -12.11 -7.64 -11.88
CA LEU A 248 -13.37 -7.35 -11.21
C LEU A 248 -13.37 -5.94 -10.62
N ALA A 249 -12.25 -5.52 -10.03
CA ALA A 249 -12.13 -4.22 -9.37
C ALA A 249 -12.20 -3.07 -10.37
N ILE A 250 -11.50 -3.20 -11.50
CA ILE A 250 -11.57 -2.22 -12.58
C ILE A 250 -12.98 -2.16 -13.18
N ARG A 251 -13.69 -3.27 -13.30
CA ARG A 251 -15.10 -3.24 -13.75
C ARG A 251 -16.03 -2.64 -12.71
N GLY A 252 -15.81 -2.93 -11.43
CA GLY A 252 -16.57 -2.36 -10.32
C GLY A 252 -16.44 -0.84 -10.24
N ILE A 253 -15.22 -0.30 -10.34
CA ILE A 253 -15.00 1.15 -10.34
C ILE A 253 -15.58 1.81 -11.60
N MET A 254 -15.52 1.14 -12.76
CA MET A 254 -16.15 1.63 -14.00
C MET A 254 -17.68 1.64 -13.91
N TYR A 255 -18.28 0.65 -13.24
CA TYR A 255 -19.73 0.60 -13.02
C TYR A 255 -20.21 1.74 -12.12
N HIS A 256 -19.53 1.97 -11.00
CA HIS A 256 -19.88 3.03 -10.07
C HIS A 256 -19.63 4.42 -10.67
N GLY A 257 -18.56 4.56 -11.45
CA GLY A 257 -18.02 5.86 -11.82
C GLY A 257 -17.33 6.49 -10.61
N PHE A 258 -16.04 6.78 -10.75
CA PHE A 258 -15.25 7.34 -9.65
C PHE A 258 -14.40 8.50 -10.15
N SER A 259 -14.52 9.64 -9.47
CA SER A 259 -13.78 10.86 -9.78
C SER A 259 -13.57 11.65 -8.50
N PHE A 260 -12.53 12.47 -8.50
CA PHE A 260 -12.20 13.37 -7.40
C PHE A 260 -12.34 14.82 -7.89
N GLY A 261 -13.12 15.61 -7.16
CA GLY A 261 -13.37 17.02 -7.42
C GLY A 261 -12.78 17.92 -6.35
N ILE A 262 -12.77 19.24 -6.60
CA ILE A 262 -12.36 20.22 -5.59
C ILE A 262 -13.40 20.31 -4.46
N ASP A 263 -14.65 19.98 -4.75
CA ASP A 263 -15.79 19.96 -3.83
C ASP A 263 -15.73 18.80 -2.82
N ASP A 264 -14.99 17.74 -3.12
CA ASP A 264 -14.71 16.67 -2.15
C ASP A 264 -13.93 17.17 -0.91
N GLU A 265 -13.34 18.36 -0.98
CA GLU A 265 -12.64 19.00 0.13
C GLU A 265 -13.46 20.13 0.78
N ASP A 266 -14.70 20.38 0.33
CA ASP A 266 -15.53 21.45 0.89
C ASP A 266 -16.05 21.07 2.28
N ILE A 267 -15.79 21.94 3.24
CA ILE A 267 -16.33 21.85 4.59
C ILE A 267 -17.31 23.00 4.85
N PRO A 268 -18.40 22.78 5.61
CA PRO A 268 -19.35 23.82 5.94
C PRO A 268 -18.71 25.01 6.64
N LYS A 269 -19.32 26.20 6.53
CA LYS A 269 -18.81 27.42 7.19
C LYS A 269 -18.77 27.28 8.70
N GLU A 270 -19.67 26.48 9.27
CA GLU A 270 -19.72 26.11 10.67
C GLU A 270 -18.46 25.35 11.09
N ALA A 271 -18.04 24.37 10.28
CA ALA A 271 -16.81 23.61 10.50
C ALA A 271 -15.56 24.50 10.42
N VAL A 272 -15.51 25.39 9.42
CA VAL A 272 -14.43 26.37 9.28
C VAL A 272 -14.32 27.27 10.52
N LYS A 273 -15.45 27.75 11.05
CA LYS A 273 -15.48 28.55 12.28
C LYS A 273 -14.98 27.77 13.49
N GLN A 274 -15.41 26.52 13.65
CA GLN A 274 -14.94 25.64 14.73
C GLN A 274 -13.43 25.41 14.66
N ILE A 275 -12.88 25.16 13.47
CA ILE A 275 -11.44 24.99 13.26
C ILE A 275 -10.68 26.28 13.61
N GLN A 276 -11.23 27.45 13.27
CA GLN A 276 -10.65 28.73 13.66
C GLN A 276 -10.70 28.97 15.18
N GLU A 277 -11.76 28.52 15.85
CA GLU A 277 -11.89 28.58 17.31
C GLU A 277 -10.88 27.66 17.99
N ILE A 278 -10.72 26.41 17.54
CA ILE A 278 -9.71 25.46 18.04
C ILE A 278 -8.30 26.05 17.92
N ASN A 279 -7.96 26.62 16.76
CA ASN A 279 -6.67 27.26 16.55
C ASN A 279 -6.46 28.45 17.51
N LYS A 280 -7.48 29.31 17.69
CA LYS A 280 -7.42 30.45 18.62
C LYS A 280 -7.26 30.00 20.07
N ASP A 281 -7.99 28.98 20.49
CA ASP A 281 -7.94 28.46 21.86
C ASP A 281 -6.57 27.84 22.17
N ALA A 282 -5.95 27.17 21.19
CA ALA A 282 -4.60 26.65 21.37
C ALA A 282 -3.53 27.74 21.44
N MET A 283 -3.74 28.87 20.76
CA MET A 283 -2.81 30.00 20.79
C MET A 283 -2.99 30.89 22.02
N TYR A 284 -4.23 31.13 22.46
CA TYR A 284 -4.56 32.16 23.46
C TYR A 284 -5.45 31.70 24.63
N GLY A 285 -5.95 30.46 24.62
CA GLY A 285 -6.74 29.90 25.71
C GLY A 285 -5.99 29.72 27.05
N LYS A 286 -6.65 29.11 28.04
CA LYS A 286 -6.10 28.97 29.41
C LYS A 286 -4.84 28.09 29.48
N GLU A 287 -4.81 27.01 28.71
CA GLU A 287 -3.67 26.08 28.57
C GLU A 287 -3.03 26.22 27.18
N SER A 288 -2.83 27.46 26.75
CA SER A 288 -2.33 27.78 25.42
C SER A 288 -0.81 27.89 25.36
N ILE A 289 -0.33 27.99 24.13
CA ILE A 289 1.06 28.32 23.82
C ILE A 289 1.48 29.63 24.49
N ALA A 290 0.59 30.65 24.51
CA ALA A 290 0.88 31.90 25.20
C ALA A 290 1.09 31.69 26.71
N SER A 291 0.27 30.86 27.38
CA SER A 291 0.45 30.60 28.82
C SER A 291 1.69 29.77 29.12
N LEU A 292 2.09 28.86 28.21
CA LEU A 292 3.36 28.14 28.33
C LEU A 292 4.58 29.07 28.17
N ILE A 293 4.52 30.00 27.21
CA ILE A 293 5.57 31.01 27.01
C ILE A 293 5.66 31.91 28.24
N ASP A 294 4.54 32.36 28.79
CA ASP A 294 4.49 33.18 30.00
C ASP A 294 5.09 32.46 31.22
N LYS A 295 4.72 31.20 31.46
CA LYS A 295 5.33 30.37 32.51
C LYS A 295 6.83 30.18 32.32
N TYR A 296 7.29 30.04 31.08
CA TYR A 296 8.72 29.95 30.79
C TYR A 296 9.42 31.28 31.10
N GLU A 297 8.85 32.42 30.71
CA GLU A 297 9.42 33.75 30.96
C GLU A 297 9.53 34.04 32.47
N HIS A 298 8.54 33.60 33.26
CA HIS A 298 8.54 33.69 34.72
C HIS A 298 9.35 32.58 35.42
N LYS A 299 9.98 31.66 34.67
CA LYS A 299 10.73 30.50 35.19
C LYS A 299 9.91 29.54 36.07
N GLU A 300 8.61 29.49 35.85
CA GLU A 300 7.66 28.60 36.53
C GLU A 300 7.44 27.29 35.77
N LEU A 301 8.04 27.15 34.59
CA LEU A 301 7.90 25.94 33.77
C LEU A 301 8.72 24.77 34.34
N GLU A 302 8.01 23.76 34.86
CA GLU A 302 8.62 22.50 35.27
C GLU A 302 9.26 21.77 34.09
N SER A 303 10.57 21.53 34.22
CA SER A 303 11.36 20.87 33.18
C SER A 303 11.10 19.36 33.18
N LEU A 304 10.98 18.78 31.98
CA LEU A 304 10.85 17.34 31.83
C LEU A 304 12.16 16.63 32.22
N PRO A 305 12.10 15.40 32.76
CA PRO A 305 13.29 14.64 33.13
C PRO A 305 14.28 14.51 31.96
N GLY A 306 15.54 14.88 32.20
CA GLY A 306 16.61 14.78 31.21
C GLY A 306 16.59 15.84 30.10
N ARG A 307 15.74 16.87 30.20
CA ARG A 307 15.66 17.96 29.22
C ARG A 307 15.80 19.33 29.89
N SER A 308 16.30 20.29 29.12
CA SER A 308 16.33 21.68 29.55
C SER A 308 14.92 22.27 29.60
N SER A 309 14.77 23.40 30.30
CA SER A 309 13.49 24.13 30.37
C SER A 309 13.06 24.64 29.00
N GLU A 310 14.00 24.98 28.11
CA GLU A 310 13.72 25.44 26.74
C GLU A 310 13.26 24.28 25.84
N GLU A 311 13.94 23.13 25.89
CA GLU A 311 13.47 21.93 25.18
C GLU A 311 12.12 21.46 25.70
N THR A 312 11.86 21.64 27.00
CA THR A 312 10.56 21.32 27.60
C THR A 312 9.46 22.21 27.06
N LEU A 313 9.71 23.52 26.93
CA LEU A 313 8.77 24.47 26.31
C LEU A 313 8.46 24.04 24.87
N GLU A 314 9.49 23.80 24.07
CA GLU A 314 9.34 23.41 22.66
C GLU A 314 8.54 22.12 22.49
N LEU A 315 8.83 21.10 23.29
CA LEU A 315 8.07 19.85 23.26
C LEU A 315 6.60 20.04 23.62
N ARG A 316 6.29 20.77 24.70
CA ARG A 316 4.90 21.00 25.11
C ARG A 316 4.13 21.78 24.04
N ILE A 317 4.78 22.76 23.40
CA ILE A 317 4.19 23.48 22.27
C ILE A 317 3.92 22.53 21.09
N MET A 318 4.88 21.69 20.72
CA MET A 318 4.69 20.72 19.63
C MET A 318 3.56 19.72 19.94
N GLN A 319 3.39 19.30 21.20
CA GLN A 319 2.28 18.43 21.62
C GLN A 319 0.93 19.13 21.45
N ILE A 320 0.81 20.39 21.89
CA ILE A 320 -0.41 21.18 21.70
C ILE A 320 -0.73 21.33 20.21
N LEU A 321 0.25 21.69 19.39
CA LEU A 321 0.06 21.89 17.95
C LEU A 321 -0.26 20.58 17.21
N GLY A 322 0.29 19.45 17.65
CA GLY A 322 -0.09 18.13 17.17
C GLY A 322 -1.55 17.82 17.45
N ARG A 323 -1.99 18.02 18.70
CA ARG A 323 -3.39 17.82 19.09
C ARG A 323 -4.35 18.73 18.32
N VAL A 324 -3.99 20.01 18.11
CA VAL A 324 -4.81 20.97 17.34
C VAL A 324 -5.05 20.48 15.92
N ARG A 325 -4.01 19.96 15.27
CA ARG A 325 -4.11 19.41 13.93
C ARG A 325 -5.07 18.21 13.91
N ASP A 326 -4.94 17.31 14.88
CA ASP A 326 -5.76 16.10 14.95
C ASP A 326 -7.23 16.46 15.23
N GLU A 327 -7.49 17.35 16.21
CA GLU A 327 -8.84 17.86 16.51
C GLU A 327 -9.47 18.59 15.31
N ALA A 328 -8.70 19.42 14.60
CA ALA A 328 -9.16 20.10 13.38
C ALA A 328 -9.47 19.10 12.25
N GLY A 329 -8.66 18.04 12.12
CA GLY A 329 -8.89 16.94 11.18
C GLY A 329 -10.17 16.17 11.48
N ASP A 330 -10.40 15.81 12.75
CA ASP A 330 -11.61 15.11 13.19
C ASP A 330 -12.86 15.95 12.92
N LYS A 331 -12.82 17.26 13.20
CA LYS A 331 -13.94 18.16 12.89
C LYS A 331 -14.22 18.26 11.41
N ALA A 332 -13.19 18.31 10.56
CA ALA A 332 -13.39 18.27 9.11
C ALA A 332 -13.96 16.91 8.66
N GLY A 333 -13.45 15.81 9.20
CA GLY A 333 -13.90 14.45 8.89
C GLY A 333 -15.37 14.20 9.21
N LEU A 334 -15.90 14.74 10.31
CA LEU A 334 -17.32 14.62 10.68
C LEU A 334 -18.29 15.19 9.62
N HIS A 335 -17.82 16.10 8.77
CA HIS A 335 -18.62 16.72 7.72
C HIS A 335 -18.39 16.11 6.34
N LEU A 336 -17.44 15.19 6.22
CA LEU A 336 -17.09 14.51 4.97
C LEU A 336 -17.60 13.07 5.07
N GLY A 337 -18.72 12.79 4.42
CA GLY A 337 -19.34 11.46 4.44
C GLY A 337 -18.55 10.42 3.64
N ILE A 338 -18.87 9.14 3.83
CA ILE A 338 -18.23 8.04 3.10
C ILE A 338 -18.51 8.05 1.60
N ASP A 339 -19.61 8.70 1.20
CA ASP A 339 -20.02 8.87 -0.20
C ASP A 339 -19.11 9.87 -0.94
N ASN A 340 -18.25 10.60 -0.22
CA ASN A 340 -17.24 11.47 -0.78
C ASN A 340 -16.04 10.64 -1.28
N SER A 341 -15.60 10.89 -2.51
CA SER A 341 -14.51 10.15 -3.15
C SER A 341 -13.19 10.25 -2.38
N ALA A 342 -12.87 11.41 -1.81
CA ALA A 342 -11.67 11.62 -1.02
C ALA A 342 -11.65 10.74 0.24
N VAL A 343 -12.80 10.68 0.92
CA VAL A 343 -12.98 9.86 2.12
C VAL A 343 -12.92 8.39 1.75
N ALA A 344 -13.63 7.96 0.70
CA ALA A 344 -13.61 6.58 0.23
C ALA A 344 -12.18 6.08 -0.07
N MET A 345 -11.34 6.89 -0.71
CA MET A 345 -9.93 6.54 -0.96
C MET A 345 -9.09 6.45 0.33
N ALA A 346 -9.32 7.37 1.28
CA ALA A 346 -8.57 7.42 2.54
C ALA A 346 -8.95 6.27 3.47
N VAL A 347 -10.25 5.98 3.67
CA VAL A 347 -10.73 4.95 4.59
C VAL A 347 -10.54 3.54 4.07
N SER A 348 -10.55 3.36 2.74
CA SER A 348 -10.26 2.04 2.12
C SER A 348 -8.76 1.70 2.11
N GLY A 349 -7.88 2.67 2.41
CA GLY A 349 -6.43 2.52 2.26
C GLY A 349 -5.96 2.51 0.80
N ALA A 350 -6.83 2.88 -0.15
CA ALA A 350 -6.48 2.90 -1.56
C ALA A 350 -5.41 3.94 -1.86
N ARG A 351 -5.63 5.19 -1.46
CA ARG A 351 -4.65 6.28 -1.61
C ARG A 351 -4.98 7.44 -0.69
N GLY A 352 -3.95 7.97 -0.04
CA GLY A 352 -4.13 9.05 0.93
C GLY A 352 -4.54 8.54 2.30
N SER A 353 -4.72 9.48 3.23
CA SER A 353 -5.08 9.21 4.61
C SER A 353 -6.00 10.33 5.11
N MET A 354 -6.69 10.09 6.23
CA MET A 354 -7.49 11.13 6.88
C MET A 354 -6.64 12.34 7.29
N LEU A 355 -5.36 12.13 7.60
CA LEU A 355 -4.41 13.21 7.85
C LEU A 355 -4.21 14.09 6.60
N ASN A 356 -4.07 13.50 5.42
CA ASN A 356 -3.91 14.27 4.18
C ASN A 356 -5.18 15.06 3.86
N LEU A 357 -6.35 14.46 4.07
CA LEU A 357 -7.65 15.13 3.93
C LEU A 357 -7.76 16.32 4.89
N ALA A 358 -7.35 16.14 6.14
CA ALA A 358 -7.29 17.21 7.14
C ALA A 358 -6.35 18.35 6.71
N GLN A 359 -5.23 18.06 6.06
CA GLN A 359 -4.33 19.11 5.54
C GLN A 359 -4.94 19.88 4.36
N MET A 360 -5.72 19.20 3.52
CA MET A 360 -6.39 19.81 2.37
C MET A 360 -7.56 20.69 2.80
N ALA A 361 -8.38 20.21 3.75
CA ALA A 361 -9.61 20.88 4.18
C ALA A 361 -9.47 21.76 5.44
N ALA A 362 -8.71 21.33 6.46
CA ALA A 362 -8.68 21.95 7.79
C ALA A 362 -7.44 22.83 8.02
N CYS A 363 -6.27 22.24 8.23
CA CYS A 363 -5.01 22.97 8.40
C CYS A 363 -3.78 22.09 8.09
N VAL A 364 -2.73 22.67 7.53
CA VAL A 364 -1.49 21.93 7.22
C VAL A 364 -0.73 21.56 8.51
N GLY A 365 -0.76 22.44 9.52
CA GLY A 365 -0.15 22.23 10.83
C GLY A 365 1.31 22.65 10.94
N GLN A 366 1.99 22.16 11.99
CA GLN A 366 3.37 22.56 12.33
C GLN A 366 4.39 22.03 11.31
N GLN A 367 5.19 22.94 10.75
CA GLN A 367 6.35 22.59 9.93
C GLN A 367 7.59 22.42 10.81
N SER A 368 8.30 21.31 10.67
CA SER A 368 9.53 21.05 11.43
C SER A 368 10.75 21.00 10.51
N VAL A 369 11.92 21.19 11.11
CA VAL A 369 13.22 20.86 10.51
C VAL A 369 14.05 20.14 11.56
N ARG A 370 14.48 18.91 11.25
CA ARG A 370 15.30 18.04 12.12
C ARG A 370 14.66 17.81 13.48
N GLY A 371 13.35 17.61 13.51
CA GLY A 371 12.59 17.30 14.72
C GLY A 371 12.32 18.49 15.65
N ALA A 372 12.68 19.72 15.27
CA ALA A 372 12.35 20.94 16.00
C ALA A 372 11.52 21.89 15.13
N ARG A 373 10.83 22.85 15.77
CA ARG A 373 10.19 23.96 15.05
C ARG A 373 11.24 24.80 14.32
N ILE A 374 10.80 25.58 13.33
CA ILE A 374 11.72 26.36 12.52
C ILE A 374 12.29 27.51 13.37
N GLN A 375 13.58 27.46 13.69
CA GLN A 375 14.28 28.51 14.44
C GLN A 375 15.35 29.24 13.61
N ARG A 376 15.77 28.64 12.50
CA ARG A 376 16.79 29.21 11.61
C ARG A 376 16.23 30.41 10.85
N GLY A 377 16.95 31.53 10.87
CA GLY A 377 16.52 32.78 10.24
C GLY A 377 17.44 33.94 10.59
N TYR A 378 16.84 35.10 10.82
CA TYR A 378 17.51 36.33 11.26
C TYR A 378 17.94 36.25 12.74
N SER A 379 18.79 37.18 13.17
CA SER A 379 19.22 37.28 14.57
C SER A 379 18.02 37.53 15.49
N GLY A 380 17.63 36.50 16.24
CA GLY A 380 16.54 36.53 17.23
C GLY A 380 15.14 36.39 16.64
N ARG A 381 14.96 35.96 15.38
CA ARG A 381 13.65 35.69 14.76
C ARG A 381 13.79 34.90 13.46
N THR A 382 12.78 34.13 13.09
CA THR A 382 12.78 33.35 11.84
C THR A 382 12.69 34.24 10.59
N LEU A 383 11.71 35.14 10.55
CA LEU A 383 11.42 36.04 9.43
C LEU A 383 11.41 37.50 9.88
N PRO A 384 11.62 38.46 8.95
CA PRO A 384 11.68 39.89 9.31
C PRO A 384 10.31 40.47 9.70
N HIS A 385 9.23 39.73 9.44
CA HIS A 385 7.85 40.08 9.78
C HIS A 385 7.52 39.88 11.27
N PHE A 386 8.30 39.08 11.99
CA PHE A 386 8.08 38.82 13.42
C PHE A 386 8.94 39.71 14.31
N LYS A 387 8.50 39.89 15.56
CA LYS A 387 9.29 40.59 16.58
C LYS A 387 10.50 39.74 16.98
N LYS A 388 11.57 40.40 17.43
CA LYS A 388 12.73 39.67 17.97
C LYS A 388 12.33 38.99 19.27
N GLY A 389 12.68 37.72 19.41
CA GLY A 389 12.34 36.88 20.56
C GLY A 389 10.94 36.28 20.54
N ASP A 390 10.18 36.49 19.46
CA ASP A 390 8.82 35.94 19.34
C ASP A 390 8.86 34.41 19.26
N ARG A 391 8.25 33.75 20.26
CA ARG A 391 8.17 32.28 20.39
C ARG A 391 6.80 31.70 20.04
N GLY A 392 5.90 32.54 19.51
CA GLY A 392 4.56 32.15 19.08
C GLY A 392 4.56 31.05 18.01
N ALA A 393 3.40 30.42 17.80
CA ALA A 393 3.30 29.30 16.87
C ALA A 393 3.58 29.73 15.40
N GLU A 394 2.97 30.85 14.97
CA GLU A 394 3.18 31.42 13.62
C GLU A 394 4.64 31.79 13.36
N ALA A 395 5.30 32.40 14.35
CA ALA A 395 6.70 32.80 14.26
C ALA A 395 7.64 31.62 14.02
N HIS A 396 7.23 30.40 14.38
CA HIS A 396 8.03 29.19 14.28
C HIS A 396 7.46 28.15 13.32
N GLY A 397 6.64 28.58 12.34
CA GLY A 397 6.24 27.75 11.21
C GLY A 397 5.00 26.89 11.43
N PHE A 398 4.06 27.34 12.27
CA PHE A 398 2.72 26.76 12.29
C PHE A 398 1.86 27.32 11.15
N VAL A 399 1.33 26.44 10.30
CA VAL A 399 0.46 26.79 9.17
C VAL A 399 -0.98 26.51 9.55
N GLN A 400 -1.76 27.58 9.73
CA GLN A 400 -3.18 27.53 10.11
C GLN A 400 -4.06 27.30 8.89
N ALA A 401 -3.66 27.82 7.73
CA ALA A 401 -4.37 27.59 6.48
C ALA A 401 -4.31 26.12 6.04
N SER A 402 -5.29 25.72 5.26
CA SER A 402 -5.30 24.47 4.51
C SER A 402 -4.88 24.75 3.07
N TYR A 403 -4.60 23.71 2.29
CA TYR A 403 -4.30 23.91 0.86
C TYR A 403 -5.47 24.55 0.11
N LYS A 404 -6.71 24.23 0.52
CA LYS A 404 -7.92 24.78 -0.07
C LYS A 404 -8.16 26.25 0.29
N SER A 405 -7.94 26.64 1.55
CA SER A 405 -8.09 28.04 1.95
C SER A 405 -6.97 28.94 1.43
N GLY A 406 -5.81 28.34 1.14
CA GLY A 406 -4.66 29.02 0.55
C GLY A 406 -3.72 29.58 1.61
N LEU A 407 -2.42 29.36 1.40
CA LEU A 407 -1.38 29.74 2.36
C LEU A 407 -1.04 31.23 2.24
N SER A 408 -0.85 31.89 3.37
CA SER A 408 -0.24 33.24 3.38
C SER A 408 1.22 33.20 2.90
N PRO A 409 1.82 34.33 2.50
CA PRO A 409 3.22 34.35 2.05
C PRO A 409 4.21 33.81 3.08
N VAL A 410 3.93 34.02 4.37
CA VAL A 410 4.76 33.53 5.48
C VAL A 410 4.60 32.02 5.65
N GLU A 411 3.36 31.52 5.64
CA GLU A 411 3.07 30.08 5.73
C GLU A 411 3.64 29.32 4.53
N TYR A 412 3.50 29.86 3.32
CA TYR A 412 4.09 29.29 2.11
C TYR A 412 5.60 29.13 2.24
N PHE A 413 6.29 30.15 2.77
CA PHE A 413 7.74 30.08 2.98
C PHE A 413 8.12 29.02 4.03
N PHE A 414 7.41 28.95 5.14
CA PHE A 414 7.65 27.91 6.16
C PHE A 414 7.34 26.50 5.64
N HIS A 415 6.28 26.34 4.85
CA HIS A 415 5.95 25.08 4.22
C HIS A 415 7.04 24.63 3.22
N ALA A 416 7.59 25.57 2.44
CA ALA A 416 8.71 25.29 1.56
C ALA A 416 9.98 24.84 2.32
N ILE A 417 10.23 25.41 3.51
CA ILE A 417 11.32 24.96 4.39
C ILE A 417 11.09 23.52 4.84
N GLY A 418 9.88 23.19 5.32
CA GLY A 418 9.51 21.84 5.73
C GLY A 418 9.65 20.82 4.58
N GLY A 419 9.17 21.17 3.38
CA GLY A 419 9.31 20.33 2.19
C GLY A 419 10.76 20.05 1.80
N ARG A 420 11.68 20.98 2.08
CA ARG A 420 13.11 20.79 1.80
C ARG A 420 13.75 19.71 2.67
N GLU A 421 13.27 19.51 3.90
CA GLU A 421 13.74 18.43 4.75
C GLU A 421 13.47 17.07 4.10
N GLY A 422 12.24 16.81 3.65
CA GLY A 422 11.88 15.55 3.00
C GLY A 422 12.71 15.23 1.76
N LEU A 423 12.97 16.24 0.91
CA LEU A 423 13.79 16.08 -0.29
C LEU A 423 15.26 15.73 0.04
N VAL A 424 15.84 16.41 1.04
CA VAL A 424 17.23 16.19 1.43
C VAL A 424 17.40 14.85 2.15
N ASP A 425 16.51 14.53 3.09
CA ASP A 425 16.58 13.27 3.85
C ASP A 425 16.45 12.05 2.95
N THR A 426 15.55 12.09 1.97
CA THR A 426 15.37 11.02 0.99
C THR A 426 16.64 10.80 0.16
N ALA A 427 17.30 11.88 -0.28
CA ALA A 427 18.54 11.79 -1.05
C ALA A 427 19.71 11.26 -0.22
N VAL A 428 19.88 11.73 1.02
CA VAL A 428 21.01 11.35 1.89
C VAL A 428 20.90 9.90 2.37
N ARG A 429 19.70 9.45 2.77
CA ARG A 429 19.49 8.10 3.30
C ARG A 429 19.82 6.99 2.30
N THR A 430 19.62 7.24 1.01
CA THR A 430 19.93 6.28 -0.07
C THR A 430 21.40 5.84 -0.04
N SER A 431 22.33 6.79 0.18
CA SER A 431 23.77 6.49 0.20
C SER A 431 24.17 5.57 1.36
N GLN A 432 23.66 5.85 2.56
CA GLN A 432 23.99 5.07 3.76
C GLN A 432 23.32 3.70 3.75
N SER A 433 22.06 3.63 3.33
CA SER A 433 21.30 2.38 3.23
C SER A 433 21.93 1.42 2.23
N GLY A 434 22.25 1.91 1.01
CA GLY A 434 22.88 1.08 -0.02
C GLY A 434 24.29 0.60 0.36
N TYR A 435 25.09 1.44 1.02
CA TYR A 435 26.41 1.04 1.50
C TYR A 435 26.33 -0.01 2.61
N LEU A 436 25.44 0.17 3.58
CA LEU A 436 25.19 -0.82 4.63
C LEU A 436 24.72 -2.15 4.04
N GLN A 437 23.75 -2.11 3.12
CA GLN A 437 23.27 -3.30 2.43
C GLN A 437 24.41 -4.01 1.71
N ARG A 438 25.24 -3.30 0.94
CA ARG A 438 26.40 -3.88 0.26
C ARG A 438 27.37 -4.54 1.23
N ARG A 439 27.64 -3.92 2.39
CA ARG A 439 28.50 -4.52 3.42
C ARG A 439 27.92 -5.81 3.98
N MET A 440 26.62 -5.83 4.25
CA MET A 440 25.94 -7.02 4.77
C MET A 440 25.89 -8.14 3.72
N VAL A 441 25.56 -7.82 2.46
CA VAL A 441 25.52 -8.81 1.37
C VAL A 441 26.88 -9.47 1.19
N ASN A 442 27.96 -8.69 1.09
CA ASN A 442 29.31 -9.26 0.94
C ASN A 442 29.75 -10.09 2.16
N ALA A 443 29.20 -9.85 3.34
CA ALA A 443 29.51 -10.60 4.55
C ALA A 443 28.71 -11.91 4.68
N LEU A 444 27.53 -11.98 4.07
CA LEU A 444 26.56 -13.07 4.28
C LEU A 444 26.28 -13.93 3.03
N GLN A 445 26.76 -13.53 1.85
CA GLN A 445 26.51 -14.25 0.58
C GLN A 445 27.01 -15.70 0.56
N ASP A 446 28.00 -16.03 1.39
CA ASP A 446 28.61 -17.36 1.48
C ASP A 446 27.83 -18.32 2.39
N LEU A 447 26.75 -17.87 3.03
CA LEU A 447 25.95 -18.67 3.94
C LEU A 447 24.88 -19.47 3.19
N GLU A 448 24.83 -20.77 3.46
CA GLU A 448 23.86 -21.69 2.86
C GLU A 448 23.23 -22.59 3.94
N ALA A 449 21.92 -22.85 3.79
CA ALA A 449 21.22 -23.84 4.58
C ALA A 449 21.44 -25.25 4.01
N GLN A 450 22.05 -26.13 4.80
CA GLN A 450 22.39 -27.49 4.41
C GLN A 450 21.22 -28.46 4.63
N HIS A 451 21.30 -29.65 4.03
CA HIS A 451 20.24 -30.68 4.14
C HIS A 451 19.97 -31.16 5.57
N ASP A 452 20.91 -30.97 6.51
CA ASP A 452 20.73 -31.29 7.93
C ASP A 452 20.06 -30.17 8.74
N GLY A 453 19.67 -29.06 8.09
CA GLY A 453 19.03 -27.90 8.70
C GLY A 453 20.01 -26.89 9.33
N THR A 454 21.32 -27.15 9.26
CA THR A 454 22.36 -26.20 9.74
C THR A 454 22.63 -25.11 8.70
N VAL A 455 23.06 -23.93 9.14
CA VAL A 455 23.56 -22.88 8.26
C VAL A 455 25.07 -22.85 8.34
N ARG A 456 25.74 -23.00 7.20
CA ARG A 456 27.21 -23.11 7.13
C ARG A 456 27.80 -22.09 6.17
N ASP A 457 29.05 -21.70 6.42
CA ASP A 457 29.87 -20.96 5.45
C ASP A 457 30.51 -21.90 4.41
N THR A 458 31.19 -21.34 3.42
CA THR A 458 31.92 -22.09 2.37
C THR A 458 33.06 -22.97 2.87
N ARG A 459 33.52 -22.79 4.12
CA ARG A 459 34.54 -23.64 4.78
C ARG A 459 33.91 -24.79 5.57
N GLY A 460 32.58 -24.87 5.61
CA GLY A 460 31.83 -25.86 6.37
C GLY A 460 31.72 -25.54 7.86
N MET A 461 32.04 -24.32 8.29
CA MET A 461 31.83 -23.92 9.69
C MET A 461 30.35 -23.65 9.94
N ILE A 462 29.82 -24.23 11.01
CA ILE A 462 28.43 -24.04 11.43
C ILE A 462 28.29 -22.66 12.05
N VAL A 463 27.44 -21.82 11.44
CA VAL A 463 27.06 -20.50 11.95
C VAL A 463 25.77 -20.58 12.76
N GLN A 464 24.80 -21.37 12.29
CA GLN A 464 23.59 -21.71 13.04
C GLN A 464 23.40 -23.22 13.06
N ALA A 465 23.16 -23.78 14.25
CA ALA A 465 22.85 -25.21 14.39
C ALA A 465 21.48 -25.58 13.79
N LYS A 466 20.57 -24.60 13.71
CA LYS A 466 19.27 -24.73 13.04
C LYS A 466 18.91 -23.38 12.42
N TYR A 467 18.56 -23.38 11.14
CA TYR A 467 18.17 -22.14 10.44
C TYR A 467 17.07 -21.41 11.20
N GLY A 468 17.31 -20.14 11.57
CA GLY A 468 16.31 -19.31 12.24
C GLY A 468 15.80 -19.85 13.59
N GLU A 469 16.53 -20.77 14.25
CA GLU A 469 16.14 -21.50 15.46
C GLU A 469 14.95 -22.48 15.28
N ASP A 470 13.95 -22.13 14.47
CA ASP A 470 12.76 -22.94 14.23
C ASP A 470 12.82 -23.79 12.95
N GLY A 471 13.74 -23.48 12.02
CA GLY A 471 13.89 -24.14 10.73
C GLY A 471 12.92 -23.65 9.66
N VAL A 472 12.26 -22.51 9.88
CA VAL A 472 11.14 -22.04 9.05
C VAL A 472 11.56 -20.85 8.20
N ASP A 473 11.42 -20.98 6.88
CA ASP A 473 11.58 -19.85 5.94
C ASP A 473 10.51 -18.79 6.22
N PRO A 474 10.85 -17.52 6.49
CA PRO A 474 9.87 -16.45 6.72
C PRO A 474 8.80 -16.31 5.64
N SER A 475 9.11 -16.63 4.37
CA SER A 475 8.13 -16.61 3.27
C SER A 475 7.09 -17.73 3.36
N ARG A 476 7.42 -18.82 4.04
CA ARG A 476 6.59 -20.03 4.19
C ARG A 476 6.05 -20.20 5.61
N GLY A 477 6.62 -19.49 6.58
CA GLY A 477 6.27 -19.59 7.99
C GLY A 477 4.86 -19.12 8.28
N PHE A 478 4.25 -19.74 9.29
CA PHE A 478 2.90 -19.44 9.74
C PHE A 478 2.97 -18.64 11.06
N ASP A 479 2.26 -17.52 11.14
CA ASP A 479 2.18 -16.73 12.38
C ASP A 479 1.43 -17.48 13.49
N ARG A 480 1.60 -17.05 14.75
CA ARG A 480 0.84 -17.60 15.92
C ARG A 480 -0.67 -17.62 15.72
N TYR A 481 -1.21 -16.66 14.95
CA TYR A 481 -2.62 -16.60 14.58
C TYR A 481 -3.07 -17.80 13.74
N HIS A 482 -2.14 -18.45 13.03
CA HIS A 482 -2.42 -19.65 12.23
C HIS A 482 -2.79 -20.86 13.10
N ILE A 483 -2.22 -21.01 14.29
CA ILE A 483 -2.57 -22.11 15.21
C ILE A 483 -4.01 -21.95 15.71
N GLN A 484 -4.36 -20.76 16.18
CA GLN A 484 -5.73 -20.44 16.59
C GLN A 484 -6.72 -20.61 15.44
N ARG A 485 -6.28 -20.27 14.22
CA ARG A 485 -7.07 -20.44 12.99
C ARG A 485 -7.27 -21.90 12.61
N ILE A 486 -6.22 -22.73 12.58
CA ILE A 486 -6.35 -24.17 12.31
C ILE A 486 -7.33 -24.80 13.31
N VAL A 487 -7.21 -24.47 14.59
CA VAL A 487 -8.14 -24.97 15.62
C VAL A 487 -9.57 -24.59 15.29
N LYS A 488 -9.81 -23.35 14.84
CA LYS A 488 -11.13 -22.88 14.43
C LYS A 488 -11.64 -23.56 13.15
N ASP A 489 -10.81 -23.62 12.10
CA ASP A 489 -11.14 -24.26 10.82
C ASP A 489 -11.48 -25.76 11.01
N VAL A 490 -10.79 -26.44 11.93
CA VAL A 490 -11.07 -27.85 12.29
C VAL A 490 -12.33 -27.99 13.16
N MET A 491 -12.61 -27.01 14.03
CA MET A 491 -13.81 -27.02 14.87
C MET A 491 -15.09 -26.62 14.14
N GLU A 492 -14.98 -25.84 13.06
CA GLU A 492 -16.09 -25.35 12.24
C GLU A 492 -16.31 -26.19 10.96
N ALA A 493 -15.46 -27.20 10.71
CA ALA A 493 -15.70 -28.16 9.65
C ALA A 493 -16.97 -28.98 9.97
N PRO A 494 -17.99 -28.99 9.09
CA PRO A 494 -19.14 -29.88 9.26
C PRO A 494 -18.68 -31.34 9.20
N GLU A 495 -19.21 -32.18 10.09
CA GLU A 495 -18.97 -33.64 10.12
C GLU A 495 -19.29 -34.35 8.79
#